data_AF-A0A127QNY6-F1
#
_entry.id   AF-A0A127QNY6-F1
#
_cell.length_a   1.000
_cell.length_b   1.000
_cell.length_c   1.000
_cell.angle_alpha   90.00
_cell.angle_beta   90.00
_cell.angle_gamma   90.00
#
_symmetry.space_group_name_H-M   'P 1'
#
loop_
_entity.id
_entity.type
_entity.pdbx_description
1 polymer ?
#
loop_
_entity_poly.entity_id
_entity_poly.type
_entity_poly.pdbx_seq_one_letter_code
_entity_poly.pdbx_strand_id
1 'polypeptide(L)'
;MKSASTYSRRRPQPGSAIYRNGQRGIILIVTMFALIILMISGIALVRSFDSSLVLAGNMAFKRDLVNQGERGMAAAIASIKSGTLVSETTRQSDLLSSNYLSSLQTTDAHGIPTILLNDSTWKTAGLGTSDDITDATSQVTIRYVIDRLCLASGAASTANCIVGSYGDKGGTANTKRATGITPPVYRISVRVTGPRNTQTYLQTTFSI
;
A
#
# COMPACT_ATOMS: atom_id res chain seq x y z
N MET A 1 -53.46 99.15 47.16
CA MET A 1 -52.91 98.97 45.80
C MET A 1 -52.31 97.57 45.70
N LYS A 2 -52.94 96.69 44.91
CA LYS A 2 -52.54 95.28 44.72
C LYS A 2 -51.48 95.22 43.62
N SER A 3 -50.31 94.63 43.89
CA SER A 3 -49.27 94.36 42.90
C SER A 3 -49.41 92.91 42.39
N ALA A 4 -49.39 92.75 41.08
CA ALA A 4 -49.80 91.55 40.36
C ALA A 4 -48.70 90.49 40.31
N SER A 5 -49.07 89.25 40.65
CA SER A 5 -48.26 88.04 40.46
C SER A 5 -48.20 87.68 38.98
N THR A 6 -46.99 87.61 38.43
CA THR A 6 -46.74 87.26 37.03
C THR A 6 -46.56 85.74 36.94
N TYR A 7 -47.58 85.01 36.47
CA TYR A 7 -47.53 83.56 36.29
C TYR A 7 -47.03 83.22 34.87
N SER A 8 -45.80 82.72 34.77
CA SER A 8 -45.22 82.24 33.50
C SER A 8 -45.86 80.89 33.12
N ARG A 9 -46.59 80.84 32.00
CA ARG A 9 -47.09 79.59 31.41
C ARG A 9 -45.93 78.80 30.78
N ARG A 10 -45.58 77.64 31.35
CA ARG A 10 -44.78 76.62 30.64
C ARG A 10 -45.68 75.89 29.64
N ARG A 11 -45.25 75.82 28.38
CA ARG A 11 -45.88 74.97 27.36
C ARG A 11 -45.42 73.52 27.55
N PRO A 12 -46.30 72.51 27.44
CA PRO A 12 -45.90 71.11 27.41
C PRO A 12 -45.16 70.80 26.10
N GLN A 13 -44.02 70.11 26.19
CA GLN A 13 -43.31 69.59 25.02
C GLN A 13 -44.08 68.39 24.43
N PRO A 14 -44.11 68.21 23.10
CA PRO A 14 -44.70 67.03 22.48
C PRO A 14 -43.85 65.79 22.79
N GLY A 15 -44.50 64.75 23.32
CA GLY A 15 -43.87 63.47 23.61
C GLY A 15 -43.30 62.82 22.35
N SER A 16 -42.08 62.29 22.45
CA SER A 16 -41.43 61.48 21.43
C SER A 16 -42.25 60.21 21.17
N ALA A 17 -42.81 60.10 19.96
CA ALA A 17 -43.47 58.88 19.50
C ALA A 17 -42.42 57.76 19.37
N ILE A 18 -42.55 56.72 20.19
CA ILE A 18 -41.80 55.47 20.02
C ILE A 18 -42.32 54.81 18.74
N TYR A 19 -41.52 54.84 17.68
CA TYR A 19 -41.76 54.02 16.49
C TYR A 19 -41.68 52.54 16.92
N ARG A 20 -42.83 51.92 17.19
CA ARG A 20 -42.95 50.47 17.29
C ARG A 20 -42.73 49.89 15.90
N ASN A 21 -41.47 49.60 15.58
CA ASN A 21 -41.13 48.77 14.42
C ASN A 21 -41.83 47.43 14.60
N GLY A 22 -42.90 47.19 13.84
CA GLY A 22 -43.60 45.92 13.83
C GLY A 22 -42.62 44.80 13.49
N GLN A 23 -42.48 43.83 14.40
CA GLN A 23 -41.68 42.63 14.21
C GLN A 23 -42.15 41.92 12.94
N ARG A 24 -41.36 42.06 11.86
CA ARG A 24 -41.62 41.38 10.60
C ARG A 24 -41.21 39.92 10.77
N GLY A 25 -42.13 38.99 10.50
CA GLY A 25 -41.93 37.54 10.51
C GLY A 25 -40.89 36.97 9.52
N ILE A 26 -40.01 37.83 8.99
CA ILE A 26 -38.90 37.48 8.08
C ILE A 26 -37.85 36.62 8.80
N ILE A 27 -37.67 36.78 10.12
CA ILE A 27 -36.63 36.04 10.86
C ILE A 27 -36.85 34.53 10.79
N LEU A 28 -38.11 34.07 10.83
CA LEU A 28 -38.48 32.65 10.74
C LEU A 28 -38.16 32.07 9.37
N ILE A 29 -38.37 32.85 8.31
CA ILE A 29 -38.09 32.43 6.94
C ILE A 29 -36.58 32.33 6.74
N VAL A 30 -35.81 33.31 7.23
CA VAL A 30 -34.35 33.30 7.16
C VAL A 30 -33.76 32.11 7.92
N THR A 31 -34.25 31.81 9.13
CA THR A 31 -33.78 30.64 9.89
C THR A 31 -34.14 29.34 9.20
N MET A 32 -35.33 29.23 8.58
CA MET A 32 -35.72 28.03 7.83
C MET A 32 -34.81 27.80 6.62
N PHE A 33 -34.51 28.84 5.84
CA PHE A 33 -33.56 28.73 4.73
C PHE A 33 -32.15 28.38 5.24
N ALA A 34 -31.69 28.98 6.34
CA ALA A 34 -30.41 28.63 6.94
C ALA A 34 -30.35 27.16 7.38
N LEU A 35 -31.41 26.63 8.00
CA LEU A 35 -31.50 25.22 8.38
C LEU A 35 -31.47 24.30 7.15
N ILE A 36 -32.16 24.65 6.08
CA ILE A 36 -32.13 23.88 4.82
C ILE A 36 -30.70 23.85 4.24
N ILE A 37 -30.02 25.00 4.19
CA ILE A 37 -28.64 25.08 3.69
C ILE A 37 -27.69 24.24 4.57
N LEU A 38 -27.84 24.29 5.89
CA LEU A 38 -27.06 23.46 6.82
C LEU A 38 -27.32 21.98 6.62
N MET A 39 -28.57 21.57 6.39
CA MET A 39 -28.91 20.16 6.11
C MET A 39 -28.29 19.68 4.80
N ILE A 40 -28.36 20.48 3.73
CA ILE A 40 -27.74 20.16 2.43
C ILE A 40 -26.21 20.06 2.58
N SER A 41 -25.60 20.99 3.33
CA SER A 41 -24.16 21.00 3.61
C SER A 41 -23.74 19.78 4.45
N GLY A 42 -24.56 19.38 5.43
CA GLY A 42 -24.32 18.19 6.25
C GLY A 42 -24.28 16.90 5.43
N ILE A 43 -25.20 16.73 4.47
CA ILE A 43 -25.22 15.55 3.59
C ILE A 43 -23.95 15.49 2.72
N ALA A 44 -23.52 16.64 2.19
CA ALA A 44 -22.29 16.72 1.40
C ALA A 44 -21.05 16.32 2.23
N LEU A 45 -20.99 16.73 3.49
CA LEU A 45 -19.91 16.38 4.43
C LEU A 45 -19.87 14.87 4.73
N VAL A 46 -21.01 14.23 5.00
CA VAL A 46 -21.06 12.78 5.26
C VAL A 46 -20.49 11.99 4.09
N ARG A 47 -20.92 12.31 2.86
CA ARG A 47 -20.40 11.66 1.65
C ARG A 47 -18.89 11.89 1.46
N SER A 48 -18.41 13.09 1.81
CA SER A 48 -16.98 13.42 1.77
C SER A 48 -16.18 12.58 2.77
N PHE A 49 -16.69 12.40 3.98
CA PHE A 49 -16.05 11.56 4.99
C PHE A 49 -16.05 10.08 4.62
N ASP A 50 -17.17 9.54 4.13
CA ASP A 50 -17.24 8.14 3.68
C ASP A 50 -16.15 7.83 2.63
N SER A 51 -16.01 8.72 1.64
CA SER A 51 -14.99 8.59 0.59
C SER A 51 -13.57 8.67 1.15
N SER A 52 -13.34 9.60 2.09
CA SER A 52 -12.03 9.81 2.74
C SER A 52 -11.63 8.62 3.62
N LEU A 53 -12.59 8.05 4.36
CA LEU A 53 -12.38 6.90 5.23
C LEU A 53 -12.11 5.62 4.44
N VAL A 54 -12.82 5.39 3.33
CA VAL A 54 -12.54 4.24 2.45
C VAL A 54 -11.14 4.33 1.85
N LEU A 55 -10.75 5.52 1.38
CA LEU A 55 -9.41 5.74 0.84
C LEU A 55 -8.32 5.53 1.90
N ALA A 56 -8.51 6.10 3.09
CA ALA A 56 -7.60 5.93 4.23
C ALA A 56 -7.48 4.45 4.62
N GLY A 57 -8.60 3.72 4.66
CA GLY A 57 -8.64 2.28 4.94
C GLY A 57 -7.85 1.46 3.92
N ASN A 58 -8.02 1.71 2.62
CA ASN A 58 -7.28 1.00 1.59
C ASN A 58 -5.77 1.26 1.65
N MET A 59 -5.36 2.49 1.98
CA MET A 59 -3.94 2.78 2.19
C MET A 59 -3.39 2.12 3.46
N ALA A 60 -4.17 2.10 4.54
CA ALA A 60 -3.80 1.40 5.77
C ALA A 60 -3.62 -0.10 5.51
N PHE A 61 -4.54 -0.74 4.80
CA PHE A 61 -4.39 -2.13 4.37
C PHE A 61 -3.15 -2.31 3.50
N LYS A 62 -2.90 -1.47 2.49
CA LYS A 62 -1.67 -1.60 1.69
C LYS A 62 -0.39 -1.51 2.54
N ARG A 63 -0.32 -0.58 3.50
CA ARG A 63 0.83 -0.46 4.40
C ARG A 63 1.00 -1.68 5.30
N ASP A 64 -0.10 -2.21 5.83
CA ASP A 64 -0.07 -3.46 6.58
C ASP A 64 0.41 -4.62 5.68
N LEU A 65 -0.16 -4.78 4.48
CA LEU A 65 0.24 -5.85 3.56
C LEU A 65 1.72 -5.76 3.14
N VAL A 66 2.29 -4.57 3.00
CA VAL A 66 3.75 -4.40 2.80
C VAL A 66 4.52 -5.02 3.98
N ASN A 67 4.15 -4.67 5.22
CA ASN A 67 4.79 -5.23 6.41
C ASN A 67 4.61 -6.75 6.50
N GLN A 68 3.40 -7.24 6.27
CA GLN A 68 3.13 -8.69 6.27
C GLN A 68 3.91 -9.43 5.18
N GLY A 69 4.19 -8.79 4.05
CA GLY A 69 4.95 -9.35 2.94
C GLY A 69 6.41 -9.63 3.25
N GLU A 70 6.99 -8.94 4.23
CA GLU A 70 8.33 -9.24 4.75
C GLU A 70 8.44 -10.68 5.28
N ARG A 71 7.34 -11.25 5.80
CA ARG A 71 7.30 -12.66 6.22
C ARG A 71 7.52 -13.62 5.05
N GLY A 72 6.94 -13.30 3.89
CA GLY A 72 7.15 -14.07 2.67
C GLY A 72 8.59 -13.98 2.17
N MET A 73 9.20 -12.79 2.26
CA MET A 73 10.61 -12.61 1.91
C MET A 73 11.54 -13.37 2.87
N ALA A 74 11.27 -13.32 4.18
CA ALA A 74 12.04 -14.06 5.17
C ALA A 74 11.94 -15.58 4.95
N ALA A 75 10.76 -16.10 4.64
CA ALA A 75 10.56 -17.52 4.33
C ALA A 75 11.32 -17.95 3.06
N ALA A 76 11.27 -17.13 2.01
CA ALA A 76 11.99 -17.37 0.76
C ALA A 76 13.52 -17.33 0.93
N ILE A 77 14.04 -16.40 1.74
CA ILE A 77 15.48 -16.34 2.05
C ILE A 77 15.88 -17.55 2.90
N ALA A 78 15.05 -17.96 3.86
CA ALA A 78 15.31 -19.11 4.71
C ALA A 78 15.36 -20.42 3.91
N SER A 79 14.50 -20.59 2.89
CA SER A 79 14.51 -21.78 2.04
C SER A 79 15.84 -21.94 1.28
N ILE A 80 16.47 -20.84 0.89
CA ILE A 80 17.77 -20.80 0.19
C ILE A 80 18.96 -20.91 1.16
N LYS A 81 18.95 -20.20 2.28
CA LYS A 81 20.11 -20.16 3.19
C LYS A 81 20.23 -21.40 4.08
N SER A 82 19.10 -21.94 4.53
CA SER A 82 19.09 -23.01 5.54
C SER A 82 18.02 -24.07 5.29
N GLY A 83 17.31 -24.01 4.15
CA GLY A 83 16.21 -24.92 3.82
C GLY A 83 16.53 -25.88 2.68
N THR A 84 15.48 -26.25 1.94
CA THR A 84 15.51 -27.23 0.84
C THR A 84 16.40 -26.81 -0.34
N LEU A 85 16.62 -25.51 -0.50
CA LEU A 85 17.39 -24.92 -1.60
C LEU A 85 18.82 -24.59 -1.19
N VAL A 86 19.35 -25.13 -0.08
CA VAL A 86 20.73 -24.83 0.40
C VAL A 86 21.82 -25.37 -0.54
N SER A 87 21.56 -26.50 -1.21
CA SER A 87 22.51 -27.12 -2.14
C SER A 87 22.42 -26.51 -3.53
N GLU A 88 23.57 -26.26 -4.17
CA GLU A 88 23.58 -25.80 -5.57
C GLU A 88 22.98 -26.84 -6.52
N THR A 89 23.10 -28.13 -6.21
CA THR A 89 22.53 -29.19 -7.02
C THR A 89 21.00 -29.11 -7.07
N THR A 90 20.34 -28.79 -5.96
CA THR A 90 18.86 -28.65 -5.93
C THR A 90 18.39 -27.40 -6.67
N ARG A 91 19.29 -26.42 -6.87
CA ARG A 91 19.02 -25.18 -7.60
C ARG A 91 19.25 -25.27 -9.10
N GLN A 92 19.82 -26.37 -9.61
CA GLN A 92 20.03 -26.55 -11.06
C GLN A 92 18.76 -26.92 -11.82
N SER A 93 17.69 -27.32 -11.14
CA SER A 93 16.40 -27.64 -11.74
C SER A 93 15.28 -26.97 -10.96
N ASP A 94 14.09 -26.89 -11.55
CA ASP A 94 12.92 -26.35 -10.85
C ASP A 94 12.55 -27.23 -9.66
N LEU A 95 12.15 -26.59 -8.57
CA LEU A 95 11.64 -27.25 -7.36
C LEU A 95 10.32 -26.58 -6.97
N LEU A 96 9.25 -27.03 -7.64
CA LEU A 96 7.91 -26.44 -7.51
C LEU A 96 7.33 -26.57 -6.10
N SER A 97 7.77 -27.57 -5.34
CA SER A 97 7.38 -27.77 -3.94
C SER A 97 8.01 -26.76 -2.96
N SER A 98 8.94 -25.92 -3.42
CA SER A 98 9.55 -24.84 -2.63
C SER A 98 9.43 -23.49 -3.33
N ASN A 99 8.45 -23.37 -4.24
CA ASN A 99 8.22 -22.22 -5.10
C ASN A 99 9.48 -21.71 -5.81
N TYR A 100 10.34 -22.63 -6.24
CA TYR A 100 11.62 -22.32 -6.88
C TYR A 100 11.63 -22.70 -8.34
N LEU A 101 12.09 -21.75 -9.16
CA LEU A 101 12.28 -21.89 -10.60
C LEU A 101 13.73 -21.55 -10.94
N SER A 102 14.39 -22.45 -11.65
CA SER A 102 15.81 -22.38 -12.01
C SER A 102 16.12 -21.40 -13.15
N SER A 103 15.07 -20.86 -13.77
CA SER A 103 15.11 -19.92 -14.89
C SER A 103 14.28 -18.67 -14.61
N LEU A 104 14.64 -17.58 -15.29
CA LEU A 104 14.01 -16.28 -15.24
C LEU A 104 12.56 -16.39 -15.69
N GLN A 105 11.65 -15.92 -14.84
CA GLN A 105 10.23 -15.93 -15.15
C GLN A 105 9.82 -14.72 -15.98
N THR A 106 8.89 -14.94 -16.92
CA THR A 106 8.29 -13.88 -17.71
C THR A 106 7.54 -12.91 -16.80
N THR A 107 7.69 -11.62 -17.08
CA THR A 107 7.12 -10.55 -16.26
C THR A 107 6.09 -9.76 -17.04
N ASP A 108 5.19 -9.10 -16.31
CA ASP A 108 4.28 -8.12 -16.87
C ASP A 108 4.98 -6.76 -17.12
N ALA A 109 4.21 -5.76 -17.54
CA ALA A 109 4.72 -4.40 -17.76
C ALA A 109 5.29 -3.72 -16.50
N HIS A 110 5.02 -4.24 -15.30
CA HIS A 110 5.49 -3.73 -14.03
C HIS A 110 6.66 -4.55 -13.47
N GLY A 111 7.14 -5.57 -14.20
CA GLY A 111 8.25 -6.42 -13.79
C GLY A 111 7.87 -7.55 -12.82
N ILE A 112 6.58 -7.80 -12.60
CA ILE A 112 6.11 -8.87 -11.70
C ILE A 112 6.00 -10.19 -12.49
N PRO A 113 6.51 -11.32 -11.96
CA PRO A 113 6.33 -12.62 -12.58
C PRO A 113 4.87 -12.94 -12.85
N THR A 114 4.52 -13.26 -14.10
CA THR A 114 3.13 -13.48 -14.53
C THR A 114 2.45 -14.61 -13.78
N ILE A 115 3.22 -15.64 -13.40
CA ILE A 115 2.80 -16.76 -12.56
C ILE A 115 2.21 -16.32 -11.22
N LEU A 116 2.66 -15.19 -10.67
CA LEU A 116 2.28 -14.69 -9.35
C LEU A 116 1.02 -13.79 -9.40
N LEU A 117 0.57 -13.35 -10.57
CA LEU A 117 -0.51 -12.36 -10.70
C LEU A 117 -1.87 -12.87 -10.23
N ASN A 118 -2.19 -14.14 -10.48
CA ASN A 118 -3.47 -14.73 -10.05
C ASN A 118 -3.32 -16.24 -9.77
N ASP A 119 -4.37 -16.81 -9.20
CA ASP A 119 -4.37 -18.20 -8.72
C ASP A 119 -4.43 -19.21 -9.86
N SER A 120 -5.00 -18.82 -11.01
CA SER A 120 -5.03 -19.66 -12.19
C SER A 120 -3.63 -19.83 -12.78
N THR A 121 -2.89 -18.74 -12.97
CA THR A 121 -1.52 -18.78 -13.51
C THR A 121 -0.58 -19.53 -12.58
N TRP A 122 -0.75 -19.36 -11.27
CA TRP A 122 -0.02 -20.09 -10.24
C TRP A 122 -0.22 -21.61 -10.38
N LYS A 123 -1.49 -22.03 -10.47
CA LYS A 123 -1.85 -23.45 -10.62
C LYS A 123 -1.38 -24.03 -11.94
N THR A 124 -1.47 -23.29 -13.04
CA THR A 124 -0.97 -23.72 -14.36
C THR A 124 0.54 -23.91 -14.37
N ALA A 125 1.29 -23.11 -13.59
CA ALA A 125 2.73 -23.29 -13.41
C ALA A 125 3.10 -24.51 -12.55
N GLY A 126 2.12 -25.24 -11.99
CA GLY A 126 2.35 -26.43 -11.16
C GLY A 126 2.88 -26.12 -9.77
N LEU A 127 2.85 -24.86 -9.34
CA LEU A 127 3.27 -24.44 -8.01
C LEU A 127 2.23 -24.85 -6.96
N GLY A 128 2.71 -25.37 -5.83
CA GLY A 128 1.87 -25.74 -4.70
C GLY A 128 1.38 -24.53 -3.91
N THR A 129 0.41 -24.74 -3.01
CA THR A 129 -0.03 -23.73 -2.03
C THR A 129 0.37 -24.11 -0.60
N SER A 130 1.20 -25.15 -0.43
CA SER A 130 1.64 -25.65 0.88
C SER A 130 2.52 -24.65 1.63
N ASP A 131 3.27 -23.84 0.88
CA ASP A 131 4.17 -22.81 1.41
C ASP A 131 3.50 -21.43 1.50
N ASP A 132 2.19 -21.35 1.21
CA ASP A 132 1.42 -20.12 1.39
C ASP A 132 1.36 -19.79 2.89
N ILE A 133 1.71 -18.55 3.24
CA ILE A 133 1.54 -18.07 4.61
C ILE A 133 0.15 -17.42 4.69
N THR A 134 -0.75 -18.05 5.43
CA THR A 134 -2.13 -17.57 5.59
C THR A 134 -2.43 -17.17 7.02
N ASP A 135 -3.09 -16.02 7.18
CA ASP A 135 -3.71 -15.58 8.42
C ASP A 135 -5.21 -15.39 8.18
N ALA A 136 -6.01 -16.33 8.69
CA ALA A 136 -7.47 -16.31 8.52
C ALA A 136 -8.15 -15.18 9.30
N THR A 137 -7.56 -14.75 10.43
CA THR A 137 -8.11 -13.66 11.26
C THR A 137 -7.94 -12.33 10.55
N SER A 138 -6.75 -12.09 9.99
CA SER A 138 -6.44 -10.86 9.24
C SER A 138 -6.90 -10.91 7.78
N GLN A 139 -7.38 -12.07 7.30
CA GLN A 139 -7.71 -12.35 5.90
C GLN A 139 -6.55 -12.05 4.95
N VAL A 140 -5.34 -12.44 5.36
CA VAL A 140 -4.10 -12.23 4.60
C VAL A 140 -3.58 -13.56 4.08
N THR A 141 -3.21 -13.59 2.80
CA THR A 141 -2.51 -14.71 2.15
C THR A 141 -1.26 -14.18 1.46
N ILE A 142 -0.11 -14.74 1.81
CA ILE A 142 1.18 -14.39 1.24
C ILE A 142 1.67 -15.56 0.41
N ARG A 143 2.01 -15.28 -0.84
CA ARG A 143 2.67 -16.21 -1.75
C ARG A 143 3.99 -15.63 -2.21
N TYR A 144 4.99 -16.47 -2.39
CA TYR A 144 6.27 -16.03 -2.92
C TYR A 144 6.74 -17.01 -3.98
N VAL A 145 7.44 -16.49 -4.98
CA VAL A 145 8.19 -17.29 -5.95
C VAL A 145 9.64 -16.83 -5.95
N ILE A 146 10.52 -17.80 -6.07
CA ILE A 146 11.95 -17.60 -6.22
C ILE A 146 12.29 -18.01 -7.64
N ASP A 147 12.84 -17.07 -8.41
CA ASP A 147 13.39 -17.38 -9.71
C ASP A 147 14.89 -17.04 -9.75
N ARG A 148 15.68 -18.01 -10.21
CA ARG A 148 17.09 -17.77 -10.52
C ARG A 148 17.13 -17.04 -11.86
N LEU A 149 17.84 -15.91 -11.93
CA LEU A 149 17.90 -15.05 -13.11
C LEU A 149 18.78 -15.66 -14.22
N CYS A 150 18.41 -16.85 -14.68
CA CYS A 150 19.08 -17.60 -15.74
C CYS A 150 18.15 -17.82 -16.94
N LEU A 151 18.72 -17.97 -18.12
CA LEU A 151 17.97 -18.24 -19.34
C LEU A 151 17.39 -19.67 -19.35
N ALA A 152 18.10 -20.63 -18.75
CA ALA A 152 17.69 -22.02 -18.64
C ALA A 152 18.16 -22.69 -17.34
N SER A 153 17.58 -23.86 -17.06
CA SER A 153 18.04 -24.78 -16.02
C SER A 153 19.46 -25.31 -16.30
N GLY A 154 20.10 -25.87 -15.28
CA GLY A 154 21.48 -26.35 -15.34
C GLY A 154 22.48 -25.36 -14.75
N ALA A 155 23.77 -25.71 -14.80
CA ALA A 155 24.84 -25.00 -14.09
C ALA A 155 24.85 -23.48 -14.33
N ALA A 156 24.98 -22.72 -13.24
CA ALA A 156 25.11 -21.27 -13.32
C ALA A 156 26.43 -20.88 -14.00
N SER A 157 26.36 -19.96 -14.96
CA SER A 157 27.52 -19.38 -15.66
C SER A 157 27.21 -17.96 -16.14
N THR A 158 28.23 -17.18 -16.46
CA THR A 158 28.07 -15.84 -17.06
C THR A 158 27.34 -15.85 -18.40
N ALA A 159 27.33 -16.99 -19.11
CA ALA A 159 26.65 -17.14 -20.39
C ALA A 159 25.15 -17.47 -20.24
N ASN A 160 24.78 -18.13 -19.15
CA ASN A 160 23.41 -18.58 -18.91
C ASN A 160 22.68 -17.72 -17.87
N CYS A 161 23.39 -17.02 -16.99
CA CYS A 161 22.81 -16.38 -15.82
C CYS A 161 23.29 -14.95 -15.64
N ILE A 162 22.40 -14.11 -15.10
CA ILE A 162 22.80 -12.90 -14.41
C ILE A 162 23.53 -13.34 -13.14
N VAL A 163 24.76 -12.88 -13.01
CA VAL A 163 25.67 -13.29 -11.95
C VAL A 163 26.18 -12.08 -11.20
N GLY A 164 26.30 -12.21 -9.88
CA GLY A 164 27.09 -11.29 -9.09
C GLY A 164 28.57 -11.49 -9.42
N SER A 165 29.33 -10.41 -9.44
CA SER A 165 30.79 -10.51 -9.50
C SER A 165 31.35 -10.33 -8.10
N TYR A 166 31.78 -11.43 -7.49
CA TYR A 166 32.65 -11.41 -6.31
C TYR A 166 34.05 -11.83 -6.75
N GLY A 167 34.98 -10.89 -6.76
CA GLY A 167 36.37 -11.18 -7.06
C GLY A 167 37.26 -10.06 -6.59
N ASP A 168 38.41 -10.42 -6.01
CA ASP A 168 39.45 -9.48 -5.67
C ASP A 168 39.88 -8.72 -6.94
N LYS A 169 39.68 -7.40 -6.91
CA LYS A 169 40.13 -6.50 -7.99
C LYS A 169 41.66 -6.33 -8.01
N GLY A 170 42.39 -6.92 -7.07
CA GLY A 170 43.84 -6.82 -6.96
C GLY A 170 44.52 -8.18 -6.76
N GLY A 171 45.59 -8.43 -7.50
CA GLY A 171 46.46 -9.58 -7.34
C GLY A 171 47.66 -9.49 -8.30
N THR A 172 48.84 -9.91 -7.83
CA THR A 172 50.08 -9.96 -8.62
C THR A 172 49.93 -10.94 -9.79
N ALA A 173 50.37 -10.56 -10.99
CA ALA A 173 50.36 -11.45 -12.15
C ALA A 173 51.11 -12.76 -11.85
N ASN A 174 50.55 -13.89 -12.30
CA ASN A 174 51.13 -15.25 -12.30
C ASN A 174 50.89 -16.17 -11.08
N THR A 175 50.15 -15.78 -10.06
CA THR A 175 49.54 -16.77 -9.14
C THR A 175 48.20 -17.23 -9.70
N LYS A 176 47.88 -18.54 -9.64
CA LYS A 176 46.55 -19.05 -9.99
C LYS A 176 45.53 -18.22 -9.20
N ARG A 177 44.84 -17.32 -9.89
CA ARG A 177 43.78 -16.51 -9.34
C ARG A 177 42.76 -17.49 -8.74
N ALA A 178 42.34 -17.29 -7.49
CA ALA A 178 41.13 -17.95 -7.02
C ALA A 178 40.06 -17.63 -8.07
N THR A 179 39.55 -18.65 -8.76
CA THR A 179 38.48 -18.46 -9.73
C THR A 179 37.36 -17.75 -9.01
N GLY A 180 37.08 -16.50 -9.42
CA GLY A 180 36.05 -15.69 -8.79
C GLY A 180 34.76 -16.50 -8.75
N ILE A 181 34.20 -16.65 -7.55
CA ILE A 181 32.88 -17.26 -7.43
C ILE A 181 31.94 -16.33 -8.17
N THR A 182 31.21 -16.89 -9.12
CA THR A 182 30.30 -16.13 -9.98
C THR A 182 28.89 -16.54 -9.62
N PRO A 183 28.38 -16.13 -8.44
CA PRO A 183 27.12 -16.63 -7.93
C PRO A 183 25.96 -16.11 -8.79
N PRO A 184 25.00 -16.97 -9.17
CA PRO A 184 23.80 -16.51 -9.85
C PRO A 184 23.00 -15.57 -8.95
N VAL A 185 22.34 -14.59 -9.57
CA VAL A 185 21.38 -13.72 -8.90
C VAL A 185 20.03 -14.41 -8.86
N TYR A 186 19.38 -14.36 -7.70
CA TYR A 186 18.03 -14.82 -7.47
C TYR A 186 17.12 -13.61 -7.30
N ARG A 187 15.91 -13.70 -7.85
CA ARG A 187 14.81 -12.77 -7.57
C ARG A 187 13.79 -13.49 -6.71
N ILE A 188 13.36 -12.80 -5.66
CA ILE A 188 12.22 -13.20 -4.85
C ILE A 188 11.11 -12.23 -5.17
N SER A 189 9.96 -12.75 -5.59
CA SER A 189 8.75 -11.96 -5.81
C SER A 189 7.66 -12.46 -4.87
N VAL A 190 7.08 -11.56 -4.09
CA VAL A 190 6.05 -11.87 -3.09
C VAL A 190 4.77 -11.14 -3.46
N ARG A 191 3.65 -11.86 -3.45
CA ARG A 191 2.31 -11.30 -3.52
C ARG A 191 1.62 -11.48 -2.17
N VAL A 192 1.16 -10.38 -1.62
CA VAL A 192 0.31 -10.37 -0.44
C VAL A 192 -1.09 -9.98 -0.86
N THR A 193 -2.07 -10.84 -0.57
CA THR A 193 -3.49 -10.60 -0.81
C THR A 193 -4.16 -10.41 0.55
N GLY A 194 -4.82 -9.27 0.75
CA GLY A 194 -5.51 -8.93 1.98
C GLY A 194 -7.03 -8.79 1.79
N PRO A 195 -7.72 -8.21 2.80
CA PRO A 195 -9.14 -7.92 2.73
C PRO A 195 -9.52 -7.16 1.45
N ARG A 196 -10.73 -7.46 0.93
CA ARG A 196 -11.29 -6.85 -0.29
C ARG A 196 -10.41 -7.06 -1.54
N ASN A 197 -9.63 -8.15 -1.57
CA ASN A 197 -8.70 -8.46 -2.64
C ASN A 197 -7.67 -7.34 -2.88
N THR A 198 -7.29 -6.63 -1.81
CA THR A 198 -6.20 -5.66 -1.89
C THR A 198 -4.90 -6.43 -2.08
N GLN A 199 -4.17 -6.14 -3.15
CA GLN A 199 -2.91 -6.81 -3.44
C GLN A 199 -1.73 -5.87 -3.33
N THR A 200 -0.63 -6.38 -2.79
CA THR A 200 0.67 -5.72 -2.75
C THR A 200 1.73 -6.70 -3.23
N TYR A 201 2.68 -6.20 -4.02
CA TYR A 201 3.78 -6.98 -4.54
C TYR A 201 5.10 -6.41 -4.01
N LEU A 202 5.97 -7.30 -3.54
CA LEU A 202 7.32 -6.96 -3.09
C LEU A 202 8.31 -7.77 -3.90
N GLN A 203 9.44 -7.17 -4.24
CA GLN A 203 10.48 -7.85 -5.00
C GLN A 203 11.85 -7.47 -4.47
N THR A 204 12.71 -8.46 -4.33
CA THR A 204 14.13 -8.26 -3.99
C THR A 204 15.00 -9.21 -4.79
N THR A 205 16.25 -8.82 -5.00
CA THR A 205 17.25 -9.64 -5.69
C THR A 205 18.47 -9.82 -4.80
N PHE A 206 19.04 -11.01 -4.80
CA PHE A 206 20.24 -11.29 -4.02
C PHE A 206 21.09 -12.38 -4.66
N SER A 207 22.37 -12.42 -4.31
CA SER A 207 23.31 -13.50 -4.66
C SER A 207 23.83 -14.13 -3.38
N ILE A 208 24.05 -15.45 -3.39
CA ILE A 208 24.60 -16.23 -2.27
C ILE A 208 26.09 -16.50 -2.43
#